data_AF-A0A7J3EDN7-F1
#
_entry.id   AF-A0A7J3EDN7-F1
#
_cell.length_a   1.000
_cell.length_b   1.000
_cell.length_c   1.000
_cell.angle_alpha   90.00
_cell.angle_beta   90.00
_cell.angle_gamma   90.00
#
_symmetry.space_group_name_H-M   'P 1'
#
loop_
_entity.id
_entity.type
_entity.pdbx_description
1 polymer ?
#
loop_
_entity_poly.entity_id
_entity_poly.type
_entity_poly.pdbx_seq_one_letter_code
_entity_poly.pdbx_strand_id
1 'polypeptide(L)'
;VLRVNGVNILLTSRRRGWTSIDDFTEFGVDPAERKIVVVKLGYLTPDFRKIAKLALMALSPGCTNLLIEKLRYERVRRPLYPLDRDFSWSPLRRLD
;
A
#
# COMPACT_ATOMS: atom_id res chain seq x y z
N VAL A 1 13.52 14.15 10.51
CA VAL A 1 14.08 13.11 9.59
C VAL A 1 15.14 12.32 10.35
N LEU A 2 14.98 11.00 10.46
CA LEU A 2 16.02 10.11 10.99
C LEU A 2 16.93 9.66 9.84
N ARG A 3 18.25 9.62 10.06
CA ARG A 3 19.23 9.15 9.08
C ARG A 3 20.00 7.99 9.66
N VAL A 4 19.96 6.83 9.01
CA VAL A 4 20.62 5.61 9.47
C VAL A 4 21.06 4.76 8.28
N ASN A 5 22.31 4.30 8.28
CA ASN A 5 22.87 3.41 7.25
C ASN A 5 22.58 3.85 5.80
N GLY A 6 22.66 5.15 5.52
CA GLY A 6 22.39 5.71 4.20
C GLY A 6 20.92 5.86 3.81
N VAL A 7 19.98 5.58 4.74
CA VAL A 7 18.54 5.72 4.54
C VAL A 7 18.01 6.94 5.29
N ASN A 8 17.21 7.75 4.60
CA ASN A 8 16.44 8.84 5.21
C ASN A 8 15.03 8.34 5.54
N ILE A 9 14.64 8.45 6.80
CA ILE A 9 13.33 8.02 7.31
C ILE A 9 12.57 9.26 7.79
N LEU A 10 11.45 9.56 7.12
CA LEU A 10 10.52 10.59 7.55
C LEU A 10 9.53 9.95 8.54
N LEU A 11 9.68 10.30 9.82
CA LEU A 11 8.86 9.79 10.92
C LEU A 11 7.92 10.89 11.41
N THR A 12 6.63 10.58 11.53
CA THR A 12 5.61 11.50 12.04
C THR A 12 4.92 10.90 13.26
N SER A 13 4.55 11.75 14.22
CA SER A 13 3.81 11.34 15.43
C SER A 13 2.35 11.00 15.17
N ARG A 14 1.79 11.51 14.07
CA ARG A 14 0.42 11.25 13.61
C ARG A 14 0.46 10.56 12.26
N ARG A 15 -0.58 9.76 11.99
CA ARG A 15 -0.78 9.09 10.70
C ARG A 15 -0.98 10.13 9.60
N ARG A 16 -0.08 10.18 8.62
CA ARG A 16 -0.15 11.02 7.42
C ARG A 16 -0.02 10.16 6.16
N GLY A 17 -0.70 10.53 5.08
CA GLY A 17 -0.47 9.96 3.75
C GLY A 17 0.62 10.76 3.04
N TRP A 18 1.50 10.09 2.30
CA TRP A 18 2.60 10.70 1.56
C TRP A 18 2.26 10.64 0.07
N THR A 19 1.51 11.61 -0.41
CA THR A 19 0.83 11.57 -1.71
C THR A 19 1.34 12.57 -2.73
N SER A 20 2.05 13.62 -2.30
CA SER A 20 2.64 14.63 -3.16
C SER A 20 4.15 14.79 -2.93
N ILE A 21 4.81 15.53 -3.82
CA ILE A 21 6.22 15.93 -3.64
C ILE A 21 6.36 16.86 -2.43
N ASP A 22 5.38 17.75 -2.22
CA ASP A 22 5.38 18.74 -1.14
C ASP A 22 5.37 18.11 0.25
N ASP A 23 4.75 16.94 0.39
CA ASP A 23 4.79 16.18 1.65
C ASP A 23 6.25 15.93 2.09
N PHE A 24 7.19 15.75 1.16
CA PHE A 24 8.61 15.50 1.43
C PHE A 24 9.43 16.78 1.54
N THR A 25 9.19 17.75 0.66
CA THR A 25 9.98 18.99 0.60
C THR A 25 9.75 19.87 1.83
N GLU A 26 8.59 19.77 2.50
CA GLU A 26 8.31 20.37 3.82
C GLU A 26 9.37 19.97 4.86
N PHE A 27 9.97 18.78 4.72
CA PHE A 27 11.02 18.28 5.61
C PHE A 27 12.45 18.44 5.04
N GLY A 28 12.61 19.27 4.01
CA GLY A 28 13.89 19.48 3.32
C GLY A 28 14.37 18.24 2.55
N VAL A 29 13.46 17.36 2.15
CA VAL A 29 13.78 16.15 1.37
C VAL A 29 13.18 16.30 -0.01
N ASP A 30 14.03 16.44 -1.03
CA ASP A 30 13.61 16.27 -2.41
C ASP A 30 13.57 14.77 -2.75
N PRO A 31 12.40 14.20 -3.12
CA PRO A 31 12.29 12.81 -3.56
C PRO A 31 12.84 12.57 -4.96
N ALA A 32 12.92 13.57 -5.84
CA ALA A 32 13.45 13.43 -7.20
C ALA A 32 14.97 13.18 -7.20
N GLU A 33 15.67 13.68 -6.19
CA GLU A 33 17.12 13.49 -5.98
C GLU A 33 17.47 12.16 -5.30
N ARG A 34 16.47 11.28 -5.06
CA ARG A 34 16.68 9.98 -4.41
C ARG A 34 16.72 8.87 -5.43
N LYS A 35 17.65 7.93 -5.24
CA LYS A 35 17.74 6.70 -6.05
C LYS A 35 16.48 5.84 -5.92
N ILE A 36 15.90 5.80 -4.71
CA ILE A 36 14.70 5.03 -4.37
C ILE A 36 13.87 5.87 -3.40
N VAL A 37 12.57 5.96 -3.66
CA VAL A 37 11.58 6.54 -2.75
C VAL A 37 10.57 5.44 -2.41
N VAL A 38 10.31 5.27 -1.11
CA VAL A 38 9.33 4.29 -0.61
C VAL A 38 8.20 5.05 0.07
N VAL A 39 6.98 4.87 -0.44
CA VAL A 39 5.75 5.38 0.18
C VAL A 39 4.86 4.22 0.61
N LYS A 40 4.19 4.35 1.76
CA LYS A 40 3.20 3.37 2.20
C LYS A 40 1.82 3.75 1.63
N LEU A 41 1.60 3.40 0.37
CA LEU A 41 0.35 3.63 -0.36
C LEU A 41 -0.04 2.38 -1.15
N GLY A 42 -1.35 2.20 -1.38
CA GLY A 42 -1.89 1.11 -2.20
C GLY A 42 -1.77 1.34 -3.71
N TYR A 43 -1.30 2.52 -4.14
CA TYR A 43 -1.10 2.88 -5.54
C TYR A 43 -0.07 4.01 -5.67
N LEU A 44 0.45 4.21 -6.88
CA LEU A 44 1.32 5.34 -7.21
C LEU A 44 0.47 6.58 -7.56
N THR A 45 0.65 7.68 -6.83
CA THR A 45 -0.06 8.93 -7.12
C THR A 45 0.46 9.58 -8.42
N PRO A 46 -0.32 10.48 -9.05
CA PRO A 46 0.13 11.20 -10.24
C PRO A 46 1.44 11.96 -10.06
N ASP A 47 1.69 12.53 -8.89
CA ASP A 47 2.90 13.30 -8.63
C ASP A 47 4.16 12.41 -8.57
N PHE A 48 4.10 11.28 -7.85
CA PHE A 48 5.20 10.32 -7.88
C PHE A 48 5.38 9.71 -9.27
N ARG A 49 4.30 9.52 -10.04
CA ARG A 49 4.40 9.03 -11.42
C ARG A 49 5.21 9.98 -12.32
N LYS A 50 5.16 11.30 -12.10
CA LYS A 50 5.92 12.27 -12.91
C LYS A 50 7.44 12.15 -12.71
N ILE A 51 7.89 11.77 -11.51
CA ILE A 51 9.32 11.69 -11.17
C ILE A 51 9.88 10.25 -11.20
N ALA A 52 9.00 9.24 -11.16
CA ALA A 52 9.43 7.85 -11.14
C ALA A 52 9.83 7.35 -12.54
N LYS A 53 11.08 6.90 -12.67
CA LYS A 53 11.55 6.16 -13.87
C LYS A 53 11.02 4.72 -13.91
N LEU A 54 10.77 4.13 -12.74
CA LEU A 54 10.20 2.81 -12.55
C LEU A 54 9.31 2.83 -11.30
N ALA A 55 8.17 2.18 -11.38
CA ALA A 55 7.25 2.04 -10.26
C ALA A 55 7.07 0.56 -9.91
N LEU A 56 7.33 0.21 -8.64
CA LEU A 56 7.20 -1.16 -8.13
C LEU A 56 6.21 -1.17 -6.97
N MET A 57 5.25 -2.09 -7.01
CA MET A 57 4.37 -2.38 -5.88
C MET A 57 5.02 -3.47 -5.02
N ALA A 58 5.51 -3.10 -3.84
CA ALA A 58 6.05 -4.07 -2.89
C ALA A 58 4.93 -4.68 -2.05
N LEU A 59 4.65 -5.98 -2.24
CA LEU A 59 3.71 -6.76 -1.42
C LEU A 59 4.31 -7.08 -0.05
N SER A 60 4.48 -6.04 0.76
CA SER A 60 5.01 -6.15 2.13
C SER A 60 3.96 -6.75 3.09
N PRO A 61 4.39 -7.57 4.07
CA PRO A 61 3.51 -8.00 5.17
C PRO A 61 2.93 -6.80 5.93
N GLY A 62 1.75 -6.98 6.52
CA GLY A 62 1.13 -5.98 7.39
C GLY A 62 -0.40 -5.99 7.33
N CYS A 63 -1.02 -4.99 7.95
CA CYS A 63 -2.47 -4.87 8.07
C CYS A 63 -3.22 -4.62 6.75
N THR A 64 -2.51 -4.24 5.68
CA THR A 64 -3.06 -4.02 4.33
C THR A 64 -2.45 -4.99 3.31
N ASN A 65 -2.15 -6.22 3.73
CA ASN A 65 -1.55 -7.22 2.85
C ASN A 65 -2.52 -7.59 1.71
N LEU A 66 -2.04 -7.52 0.47
CA LEU A 66 -2.83 -7.86 -0.72
C LEU A 66 -2.89 -9.37 -0.99
N LEU A 67 -2.04 -10.16 -0.34
CA LEU A 67 -2.15 -11.62 -0.34
C LEU A 67 -3.20 -12.04 0.70
N ILE A 68 -4.46 -11.79 0.35
CA ILE A 68 -5.60 -11.95 1.24
C ILE A 68 -5.69 -13.37 1.79
N GLU A 69 -5.39 -14.40 1.01
CA GLU A 69 -5.37 -15.79 1.45
C GLU A 69 -4.37 -16.09 2.57
N LYS A 70 -3.36 -15.24 2.78
CA LYS A 70 -2.37 -15.38 3.86
C LYS A 70 -2.82 -14.74 5.18
N LEU A 71 -3.94 -14.02 5.19
CA LEU A 71 -4.47 -13.41 6.40
C LEU A 71 -5.21 -14.45 7.27
N ARG A 72 -5.12 -14.29 8.60
CA ARG A 72 -5.87 -15.12 9.55
C ARG A 72 -7.30 -14.58 9.71
N TYR A 73 -8.24 -15.18 8.99
CA TYR A 73 -9.66 -14.86 9.13
C TYR A 73 -10.32 -15.66 10.24
N GLU A 74 -10.91 -14.98 11.23
CA GLU A 74 -11.60 -15.63 12.35
C GLU A 74 -13.14 -15.50 12.28
N ARG A 75 -13.64 -14.45 11.62
CA ARG A 75 -15.08 -14.08 11.63
C ARG A 75 -15.60 -13.84 10.21
N VAL A 76 -15.53 -14.87 9.37
CA VAL A 76 -16.04 -14.83 7.98
C VAL A 76 -17.07 -15.93 7.75
N ARG A 77 -18.05 -15.65 6.88
CA ARG A 77 -18.98 -16.68 6.41
C ARG A 77 -18.30 -17.54 5.37
N ARG A 78 -18.43 -18.86 5.48
CA ARG A 78 -17.91 -19.83 4.52
C ARG A 78 -19.07 -20.58 3.85
N PRO A 79 -18.91 -21.06 2.60
CA PRO A 79 -17.70 -20.95 1.78
C PRO A 79 -17.46 -19.53 1.24
N LEU A 80 -16.20 -19.11 1.16
CA LEU A 80 -15.80 -17.79 0.68
C LEU A 80 -14.57 -17.89 -0.23
N TYR A 81 -14.71 -17.54 -1.50
CA TYR A 81 -13.55 -17.37 -2.38
C TYR A 81 -12.74 -16.12 -1.96
N PRO A 82 -11.38 -16.16 -1.89
CA PRO A 82 -10.49 -17.25 -2.29
C PRO A 82 -10.08 -18.21 -1.16
N LEU A 83 -10.68 -18.11 0.04
CA LEU A 83 -10.32 -18.92 1.21
C LEU A 83 -10.80 -20.38 1.09
N ASP A 84 -11.96 -20.58 0.48
CA ASP A 84 -12.52 -21.86 0.06
C ASP A 84 -12.61 -21.81 -1.46
N ARG A 85 -12.03 -22.78 -2.16
CA ARG A 85 -11.99 -22.80 -3.64
C ARG A 85 -12.97 -23.78 -4.27
N ASP A 86 -13.42 -24.75 -3.50
CA ASP A 86 -14.31 -25.82 -3.96
C ASP A 86 -15.70 -25.63 -3.35
N PHE A 87 -16.54 -24.88 -4.06
CA PHE A 87 -17.96 -24.72 -3.74
C PHE A 87 -18.72 -24.21 -4.97
N SER A 88 -20.00 -24.58 -5.08
CA SER A 88 -20.88 -23.99 -6.09
C SER A 88 -21.38 -22.62 -5.62
N TRP A 89 -21.30 -21.63 -6.51
CA TRP A 89 -21.88 -20.31 -6.30
C TRP A 89 -22.76 -19.94 -7.49
N SER A 90 -23.96 -19.44 -7.21
CA SER A 90 -24.84 -18.82 -8.21
C SER A 90 -25.28 -17.45 -7.71
N PRO A 91 -25.38 -16.45 -8.59
CA PRO A 91 -25.87 -15.14 -8.20
C PRO A 91 -27.33 -15.26 -7.75
N LEU A 92 -27.65 -14.72 -6.57
CA LEU A 92 -29.03 -14.55 -6.16
C LEU A 92 -29.63 -13.39 -6.98
N ARG A 93 -30.54 -13.68 -7.92
CA ARG A 93 -31.40 -12.64 -8.47
C ARG A 93 -32.40 -12.23 -7.38
N ARG A 94 -32.20 -11.06 -6.77
CA ARG A 94 -33.33 -10.34 -6.15
C ARG A 94 -33.93 -9.45 -7.24
N LEU A 95 -35.11 -9.85 -7.70
CA LEU A 95 -36.00 -9.00 -8.45
C LEU A 95 -37.08 -8.60 -7.45
N ASP A 96 -36.87 -7.47 -6.79
CA ASP A 96 -37.86 -6.69 -6.07
C ASP A 96 -38.03 -5.33 -6.77
#